data_AF-A0A2D8MNZ4-F1
#
_entry.id   AF-A0A2D8MNZ4-F1
#
_cell.length_a   1.000
_cell.length_b   1.000
_cell.length_c   1.000
_cell.angle_alpha   90.00
_cell.angle_beta   90.00
_cell.angle_gamma   90.00
#
_symmetry.space_group_name_H-M   'P 1'
#
loop_
_entity.id
_entity.type
_entity.pdbx_description
1 polymer ?
#
loop_
_entity_poly.entity_id
_entity_poly.type
_entity_poly.pdbx_seq_one_letter_code
_entity_poly.pdbx_strand_id
1 'polypeptide(L)'
;MVLGEALPIISIIIYGALGGLVAGYAFKRIAKLIVVLIALLIFAVNYLGYTELFGVNYNIVSEYIIEQTGLLSSSILTTVIVNIPLSVGFLLGFIIGIKKL
;
A
#
# COMPACT_ATOMS: atom_id res chain seq x y z
N MET A 1 -20.44 36.69 36.86
CA MET A 1 -19.29 37.25 36.13
C MET A 1 -18.54 36.17 35.33
N VAL A 2 -18.25 35.00 35.90
CA VAL A 2 -17.47 33.90 35.26
C VAL A 2 -18.08 33.31 33.97
N LEU A 3 -19.42 33.23 33.87
CA LEU A 3 -20.07 32.59 32.71
C LEU A 3 -19.83 33.36 31.39
N GLY A 4 -19.72 34.69 31.44
CA GLY A 4 -19.51 35.54 30.25
C GLY A 4 -18.13 35.35 29.62
N GLU A 5 -17.12 35.00 30.42
CA GLU A 5 -15.74 34.80 29.97
C GLU A 5 -15.49 33.36 29.48
N ALA A 6 -16.29 32.40 29.95
CA ALA A 6 -16.20 31.00 29.53
C ALA A 6 -16.90 30.71 28.18
N LEU A 7 -17.95 31.47 27.84
CA LEU A 7 -18.72 31.30 26.60
C LEU A 7 -17.88 31.40 25.31
N PRO A 8 -16.95 32.37 25.16
CA PRO A 8 -16.04 32.44 24.01
C PRO A 8 -15.11 31.23 23.90
N ILE A 9 -14.63 30.71 25.03
CA ILE A 9 -13.70 29.57 25.06
C ILE A 9 -14.44 28.29 24.66
N ILE A 10 -15.65 28.09 25.21
CA ILE A 10 -16.50 26.93 24.89
C ILE A 10 -16.89 26.93 23.41
N SER A 11 -17.23 28.09 22.85
CA SER A 11 -17.57 28.20 21.43
C SER A 11 -16.38 27.87 20.53
N ILE A 12 -15.16 28.34 20.84
CA ILE A 12 -13.93 27.95 20.10
C ILE A 12 -13.70 26.45 20.14
N ILE A 13 -13.87 25.81 21.31
CA ILE A 13 -13.71 24.36 21.46
C ILE A 13 -14.72 23.61 20.59
N ILE A 14 -15.97 24.05 20.57
CA ILE A 14 -17.02 23.43 19.75
C ILE A 14 -16.70 23.57 18.25
N TYR A 15 -16.29 24.77 17.80
CA TYR A 15 -15.91 24.97 16.41
C TYR A 15 -14.67 24.14 16.02
N GLY A 16 -13.67 24.08 16.88
CA GLY A 16 -12.47 23.25 16.68
C GLY A 16 -12.81 21.76 16.63
N ALA A 17 -13.70 21.28 17.50
CA ALA A 17 -14.15 19.90 17.52
C ALA A 17 -14.93 19.53 16.24
N LEU A 18 -15.84 20.39 15.79
CA LEU A 18 -16.60 20.18 14.55
C LEU A 18 -15.70 20.24 13.32
N GLY A 19 -14.82 21.24 13.25
CA GLY A 19 -13.84 21.37 12.18
C GLY A 19 -12.90 20.16 12.10
N GLY A 20 -12.40 19.71 13.25
CA GLY A 20 -11.56 18.51 13.36
C GLY A 20 -12.30 17.22 12.96
N LEU A 21 -13.59 17.09 13.32
CA LEU A 21 -14.42 15.96 12.91
C LEU A 21 -14.61 15.91 11.38
N VAL A 22 -14.95 17.04 10.78
CA VAL A 22 -15.15 17.15 9.32
C VAL A 22 -13.83 16.90 8.58
N ALA A 23 -12.74 17.54 9.03
CA ALA A 23 -11.42 17.37 8.45
C ALA A 23 -10.92 15.92 8.58
N GLY A 24 -11.07 15.29 9.75
CA GLY A 24 -10.68 13.89 9.97
C GLY A 24 -11.51 12.91 9.14
N TYR A 25 -12.83 13.14 9.01
CA TYR A 25 -13.69 12.31 8.17
C TYR A 25 -13.33 12.45 6.68
N ALA A 26 -13.05 13.66 6.20
CA ALA A 26 -12.57 13.90 4.83
C ALA A 26 -11.19 13.28 4.60
N PHE A 27 -10.27 13.41 5.56
CA PHE A 27 -8.93 12.83 5.51
C PHE A 27 -8.97 11.30 5.41
N LYS A 28 -9.93 10.63 6.05
CA LYS A 28 -10.11 9.17 5.94
C LYS A 28 -10.26 8.70 4.49
N ARG A 29 -10.84 9.52 3.61
CA ARG A 29 -10.97 9.20 2.17
C ARG A 29 -9.66 9.41 1.41
N ILE A 30 -8.92 10.46 1.74
CA ILE A 30 -7.64 10.80 1.11
C ILE A 30 -6.54 9.83 1.54
N ALA A 31 -6.51 9.45 2.82
CA ALA A 31 -5.59 8.46 3.36
C ALA A 31 -5.71 7.11 2.64
N LYS A 32 -6.95 6.68 2.30
CA LYS A 32 -7.17 5.47 1.48
C LYS A 32 -6.50 5.58 0.12
N LEU A 33 -6.61 6.72 -0.56
CA LEU A 33 -5.98 6.94 -1.87
C LEU A 33 -4.46 6.95 -1.78
N ILE A 34 -3.89 7.57 -0.74
CA ILE A 34 -2.44 7.59 -0.51
C ILE A 34 -1.90 6.18 -0.29
N VAL A 35 -2.58 5.36 0.53
CA VAL A 35 -2.17 3.97 0.77
C VAL A 35 -2.24 3.14 -0.52
N VAL A 36 -3.27 3.32 -1.33
CA VAL A 36 -3.37 2.66 -2.65
C VAL A 36 -2.23 3.10 -3.57
N LEU A 37 -1.90 4.39 -3.59
CA LEU A 37 -0.81 4.93 -4.40
C LEU A 37 0.55 4.36 -3.97
N ILE A 38 0.80 4.26 -2.67
CA ILE A 38 2.03 3.65 -2.12
C ILE A 38 2.11 2.17 -2.52
N ALA A 39 1.01 1.42 -2.39
CA ALA A 39 0.97 0.02 -2.81
C ALA A 39 1.27 -0.15 -4.31
N LEU A 40 0.72 0.73 -5.14
CA LEU A 40 0.99 0.74 -6.57
C LEU A 40 2.44 1.10 -6.89
N LEU A 41 3.03 2.04 -6.14
CA LEU A 41 4.42 2.44 -6.30
C LEU A 41 5.38 1.29 -5.93
N ILE A 42 5.11 0.57 -4.83
CA ILE A 42 5.86 -0.63 -4.44
C ILE A 42 5.80 -1.68 -5.55
N PHE A 43 4.62 -1.92 -6.12
CA PHE A 43 4.45 -2.85 -7.24
C PHE A 43 5.23 -2.42 -8.49
N ALA A 44 5.14 -1.14 -8.88
CA ALA A 44 5.81 -0.60 -10.05
C ALA A 44 7.35 -0.66 -9.92
N VAL A 45 7.89 -0.31 -8.75
CA VAL A 45 9.34 -0.37 -8.50
C VAL A 45 9.86 -1.81 -8.57
N ASN A 46 9.10 -2.79 -8.06
CA ASN A 46 9.44 -4.20 -8.21
C ASN A 46 9.38 -4.66 -9.68
N TYR A 47 8.35 -4.25 -10.42
CA TYR A 47 8.20 -4.60 -11.84
C TYR A 47 9.31 -4.02 -12.72
N LEU A 48 9.77 -2.81 -12.42
CA LEU A 48 10.86 -2.14 -13.14
C LEU A 48 12.24 -2.76 -12.88
N GLY A 49 12.32 -3.83 -12.07
CA GLY A 49 13.58 -4.55 -11.84
C GLY A 49 14.49 -3.91 -10.80
N TYR A 50 14.01 -2.93 -10.02
CA TYR A 50 14.76 -2.37 -8.88
C TYR A 50 14.66 -3.27 -7.64
N THR A 51 14.94 -4.55 -7.83
CA THR A 51 14.73 -5.62 -6.83
C THR A 51 15.68 -5.49 -5.64
N GLU A 52 16.81 -4.80 -5.85
CA GLU A 52 17.80 -4.45 -4.82
C GLU A 52 17.25 -3.52 -3.75
N LEU A 53 16.25 -2.68 -4.06
CA LEU A 53 15.65 -1.74 -3.10
C LEU A 53 14.84 -2.45 -2.00
N PHE A 54 14.38 -3.67 -2.28
CA PHE A 54 13.57 -4.47 -1.35
C PHE A 54 14.27 -5.76 -0.88
N GLY A 55 15.56 -5.94 -1.22
CA GLY A 55 16.34 -7.12 -0.83
C GLY A 55 15.84 -8.43 -1.47
N VAL A 56 15.06 -8.37 -2.55
CA VAL A 56 14.54 -9.56 -3.24
C VAL A 56 15.53 -9.97 -4.32
N ASN A 57 16.16 -11.13 -4.15
CA ASN A 57 17.09 -11.67 -5.14
C ASN A 57 16.33 -12.51 -6.18
N TYR A 58 15.96 -11.88 -7.29
CA TYR A 58 15.25 -12.54 -8.39
C TYR A 58 16.11 -13.60 -9.10
N ASN A 59 17.44 -13.50 -9.02
CA ASN A 59 18.31 -14.51 -9.62
C ASN A 59 18.10 -15.85 -8.94
N ILE A 60 18.08 -15.89 -7.60
CA ILE A 60 17.84 -17.11 -6.82
C ILE A 60 16.46 -17.73 -7.16
N VAL A 61 15.41 -16.89 -7.24
CA VAL A 61 14.06 -17.37 -7.57
C VAL A 61 14.01 -17.92 -9.00
N SER A 62 14.64 -17.21 -9.95
CA SER A 62 14.65 -17.64 -11.35
C SER A 62 15.44 -18.92 -11.57
N GLU A 63 16.60 -19.06 -10.92
CA GLU A 63 17.48 -20.22 -11.02
C GLU A 63 16.82 -21.46 -10.43
N TYR A 64 16.17 -21.33 -9.26
CA TYR A 64 15.38 -22.39 -8.66
C TYR A 64 14.23 -22.85 -9.56
N ILE A 65 13.50 -21.92 -10.17
CA ILE A 65 12.38 -22.26 -11.06
C ILE A 65 12.90 -22.92 -12.34
N ILE A 66 13.98 -22.41 -12.93
CA ILE A 66 14.59 -22.97 -14.14
C ILE A 66 15.10 -24.39 -13.87
N GLU A 67 15.78 -24.62 -12.75
CA GLU A 67 16.31 -25.93 -12.34
C GLU A 67 15.17 -26.95 -12.15
N GLN A 68 14.07 -26.54 -11.52
CA GLN A 68 12.93 -27.41 -11.23
C GLN A 68 12.02 -27.67 -12.43
N THR A 69 11.95 -26.75 -13.39
CA THR A 69 11.00 -26.83 -14.53
C THR A 69 11.66 -27.16 -15.87
N GLY A 70 13.00 -27.07 -15.96
CA GLY A 70 13.75 -27.24 -17.21
C GLY A 70 13.47 -26.15 -18.26
N LEU A 71 12.79 -25.05 -17.88
CA LEU A 71 12.44 -23.97 -18.77
C LEU A 71 13.66 -23.13 -19.15
N LEU A 72 13.75 -22.73 -20.42
CA LEU A 72 14.81 -21.82 -20.88
C LEU A 72 14.65 -20.45 -20.21
N SER A 73 15.76 -19.87 -19.75
CA SER A 73 15.81 -18.58 -19.04
C SER A 73 15.19 -17.42 -19.83
N SER A 74 15.15 -17.49 -21.16
CA SER A 74 14.63 -16.46 -22.06
C SER A 74 13.17 -16.66 -22.50
N SER A 75 12.48 -17.69 -22.01
CA SER A 75 11.09 -17.93 -22.38
C SER A 75 10.14 -16.99 -21.64
N ILE A 76 9.13 -16.46 -22.35
CA ILE A 76 8.01 -15.70 -21.78
C ILE A 76 7.32 -16.49 -20.65
N LEU A 77 7.28 -17.82 -20.75
CA LEU A 77 6.77 -18.70 -19.69
C LEU A 77 7.58 -18.57 -18.40
N THR A 78 8.91 -18.54 -18.50
CA THR A 78 9.81 -18.38 -17.36
C THR A 78 9.62 -17.03 -16.70
N THR A 79 9.49 -15.95 -17.49
CA THR A 79 9.17 -14.61 -16.98
C THR A 79 7.84 -14.59 -16.23
N VAL A 80 6.79 -15.23 -16.75
CA VAL A 80 5.49 -15.30 -16.08
C VAL A 80 5.60 -16.05 -14.76
N ILE A 81 6.24 -17.22 -14.76
CA ILE A 81 6.33 -18.10 -13.59
C ILE A 81 7.17 -17.47 -12.47
N VAL A 82 8.29 -16.81 -12.79
CA VAL A 82 9.13 -16.10 -11.81
C VAL A 82 8.38 -14.96 -11.11
N ASN A 83 7.39 -14.37 -11.78
CA ASN A 83 6.56 -13.30 -11.22
C ASN A 83 5.29 -13.79 -10.51
N ILE A 84 4.98 -15.10 -10.55
CA ILE A 84 3.81 -15.66 -9.85
C ILE A 84 3.89 -15.40 -8.33
N PRO A 85 5.02 -15.66 -7.62
CA PRO A 85 5.10 -15.42 -6.18
C PRO A 85 4.76 -13.98 -5.78
N LEU A 86 5.25 -12.99 -6.55
CA LEU A 86 4.92 -11.58 -6.35
C LEU A 86 3.43 -11.33 -6.58
N SER A 87 2.88 -11.84 -7.68
CA SER A 87 1.48 -11.66 -8.05
C SER A 87 0.52 -12.27 -7.01
N VAL A 88 0.85 -13.46 -6.50
CA VAL A 88 0.10 -14.16 -5.44
C VAL A 88 0.16 -13.36 -4.14
N GLY A 89 1.36 -12.92 -3.73
CA GLY A 89 1.52 -12.08 -2.53
C GLY A 89 0.75 -10.77 -2.62
N PHE A 90 0.83 -10.09 -3.76
CA PHE A 90 0.09 -8.86 -4.03
C PHE A 90 -1.43 -9.10 -3.97
N LEU A 91 -1.95 -10.11 -4.66
CA LEU A 91 -3.39 -10.40 -4.69
C LEU A 91 -3.93 -10.77 -3.30
N LEU A 92 -3.22 -11.61 -2.54
CA LEU A 92 -3.62 -11.96 -1.18
C LEU A 92 -3.61 -10.73 -0.27
N GLY A 93 -2.53 -9.94 -0.31
CA GLY A 93 -2.44 -8.68 0.43
C GLY A 93 -3.54 -7.70 0.05
N PHE A 94 -3.85 -7.58 -1.25
CA PHE A 94 -4.89 -6.71 -1.78
C PHE A 94 -6.29 -7.13 -1.30
N ILE A 95 -6.63 -8.42 -1.38
CA ILE A 95 -7.92 -8.95 -0.91
C ILE A 95 -8.09 -8.73 0.61
N ILE A 96 -7.04 -8.99 1.39
CA ILE A 96 -7.05 -8.74 2.84
C ILE A 96 -7.21 -7.25 3.12
N GLY A 97 -6.49 -6.40 2.37
CA GLY A 97 -6.59 -4.95 2.46
C GLY A 97 -8.01 -4.45 2.21
N ILE A 98 -8.65 -4.86 1.11
CA ILE A 98 -10.03 -4.47 0.79
C ILE A 98 -11.03 -4.94 1.86
N LYS A 99 -10.86 -6.14 2.43
CA LYS A 99 -11.78 -6.64 3.46
C LYS A 99 -11.64 -5.93 4.82
N LYS A 100 -10.49 -5.31 5.12
CA LYS A 100 -10.21 -4.64 6.41
C LYS A 100 -10.27 -3.10 6.36
N LEU A 101 -10.31 -2.47 5.19
CA LEU A 101 -10.35 -1.00 5.00
C LEU A 101 -11.76 -0.43 4.81
#